data_AF-A0A812NML6-F1
#
_entry.id   AF-A0A812NML6-F1
#
_cell.length_a   1.000
_cell.length_b   1.000
_cell.length_c   1.000
_cell.angle_alpha   90.00
_cell.angle_beta   90.00
_cell.angle_gamma   90.00
#
_symmetry.space_group_name_H-M   'P 1'
#
loop_
_entity.id
_entity.type
_entity.pdbx_description
1 polymer ?
#
loop_
_entity_poly.entity_id
_entity_poly.type
_entity_poly.pdbx_seq_one_letter_code
_entity_poly.pdbx_strand_id
1 'polypeptide(L)'
;MEQGSPWLHLRCGEVLGRTEVPRVVWSFWDKGAKNLSEFRQLCIETWRSMNPAWDIKILDSKSVWVYLHPHDLPKEWEDMYVTFQSDAVRLALLGRYGGVWVDPATICLRPFDMWLCNSIRDASGKPGIAAFYFASWGTDVGKSAEYVENWVLAARRSHPMILRWKELFNSYFDSICASQGSLDILHLPDHPMFRHIDLSHMQRYGHDMRSYLVMHSCFKKMIDEEPTMRRIWREEMHLLRADDFALWHMDEPEVCWDPEAALRKWLGKGDALWEEHVLTKCPILKFTRTFAQLLDAEPQSRFVVPSVQRPGDMEACCCLGVAFRSALAFEPAD
;
A
#
# COMPACT_ATOMS: atom_id res chain seq x y z
N MET A 1 21.86 20.61 35.27
CA MET A 1 21.02 21.03 34.12
C MET A 1 21.05 19.88 33.13
N GLU A 2 20.16 18.91 33.30
CA GLU A 2 19.99 17.80 32.38
C GLU A 2 18.66 18.00 31.65
N GLN A 3 18.72 18.02 30.32
CA GLN A 3 17.55 18.09 29.44
C GLN A 3 17.00 16.67 29.29
N GLY A 4 15.83 16.42 29.87
CA GLY A 4 15.09 15.16 29.73
C GLY A 4 14.41 15.04 28.36
N SER A 5 14.40 13.83 27.81
CA SER A 5 13.76 13.46 26.54
C SER A 5 12.22 13.66 26.59
N PRO A 6 11.56 14.18 25.53
CA PRO A 6 10.13 14.55 25.58
C PRO A 6 9.13 13.38 25.57
N TRP A 7 9.57 12.13 25.47
CA TRP A 7 8.74 11.05 24.93
C TRP A 7 8.23 9.98 25.91
N LEU A 8 8.42 10.15 27.22
CA LEU A 8 7.81 9.24 28.19
C LEU A 8 6.47 9.78 28.71
N HIS A 9 5.39 9.19 28.20
CA HIS A 9 4.40 8.45 28.99
C HIS A 9 3.16 8.21 28.12
N LEU A 10 2.61 6.99 28.15
CA LEU A 10 1.19 6.73 28.43
C LEU A 10 0.96 5.21 28.56
N ARG A 11 0.39 4.82 29.71
CA ARG A 11 0.03 3.43 30.05
C ARG A 11 -1.27 3.02 29.35
N CYS A 12 -1.35 1.73 29.05
CA CYS A 12 -2.53 1.03 28.56
C CYS A 12 -3.62 0.94 29.67
N GLY A 13 -4.86 1.28 29.33
CA GLY A 13 -6.04 1.18 30.20
C GLY A 13 -7.32 1.54 29.45
N GLU A 14 -8.33 0.67 29.53
CA GLU A 14 -9.55 0.58 28.73
C GLU A 14 -10.45 1.83 28.69
N VAL A 15 -10.90 2.21 27.48
CA VAL A 15 -12.29 2.30 26.96
C VAL A 15 -12.12 2.75 25.50
N LEU A 16 -12.36 1.89 24.50
CA LEU A 16 -12.20 2.26 23.08
C LEU A 16 -13.27 3.27 22.64
N GLY A 17 -13.02 4.55 22.88
CA GLY A 17 -13.75 5.65 22.27
C GLY A 17 -13.54 5.70 20.75
N ARG A 18 -14.43 6.40 20.04
CA ARG A 18 -14.37 6.67 18.58
C ARG A 18 -13.10 7.45 18.13
N THR A 19 -12.13 7.65 19.01
CA THR A 19 -11.01 8.59 18.90
C THR A 19 -9.64 7.92 18.76
N GLU A 20 -9.54 6.59 18.92
CA GLU A 20 -8.27 5.89 18.70
C GLU A 20 -8.10 5.45 17.24
N VAL A 21 -6.88 5.63 16.71
CA VAL A 21 -6.50 5.11 15.39
C VAL A 21 -6.56 3.58 15.45
N PRO A 22 -7.35 2.93 14.57
CA PRO A 22 -7.42 1.47 14.53
C PRO A 22 -6.03 0.89 14.23
N ARG A 23 -5.44 0.18 15.19
CA ARG A 23 -4.15 -0.51 15.04
C ARG A 23 -4.29 -1.85 14.32
N VAL A 24 -4.80 -1.78 13.09
CA VAL A 24 -4.98 -2.93 12.23
C VAL A 24 -4.36 -2.66 10.86
N VAL A 25 -3.59 -3.64 10.39
CA VAL A 25 -3.07 -3.69 9.03
C VAL A 25 -3.89 -4.71 8.24
N TRP A 26 -4.45 -4.26 7.13
CA TRP A 26 -5.21 -5.08 6.19
C TRP A 26 -4.38 -5.38 4.95
N SER A 27 -4.52 -6.60 4.47
CA SER A 27 -4.01 -7.03 3.17
C SER A 27 -4.90 -8.11 2.59
N PHE A 28 -4.76 -8.39 1.30
CA PHE A 28 -5.54 -9.42 0.60
C PHE A 28 -4.67 -10.27 -0.30
N TRP A 29 -4.89 -11.58 -0.25
CA TRP A 29 -4.33 -12.57 -1.16
C TRP A 29 -5.42 -13.62 -1.43
N ASP A 30 -5.96 -13.65 -2.65
CA ASP A 30 -7.13 -14.46 -3.04
C ASP A 30 -6.99 -15.95 -2.67
N LYS A 31 -5.76 -16.46 -2.75
CA LYS A 31 -5.38 -17.85 -2.45
C LYS A 31 -5.06 -18.13 -0.98
N GLY A 32 -5.11 -17.13 -0.09
CA GLY A 32 -4.81 -17.30 1.33
C GLY A 32 -3.34 -17.10 1.67
N ALA A 33 -3.09 -16.60 2.89
CA ALA A 33 -1.74 -16.23 3.36
C ALA A 33 -0.71 -17.37 3.31
N LYS A 34 -1.15 -18.63 3.43
CA LYS A 34 -0.28 -19.82 3.32
C LYS A 34 0.28 -20.05 1.91
N ASN A 35 -0.33 -19.44 0.90
CA ASN A 35 0.06 -19.55 -0.52
C ASN A 35 0.79 -18.29 -1.02
N LEU A 36 1.28 -17.44 -0.11
CA LEU A 36 2.21 -16.39 -0.46
C LEU A 36 3.59 -17.00 -0.76
N SER A 37 4.31 -16.43 -1.72
CA SER A 37 5.72 -16.73 -1.95
C SER A 37 6.55 -16.40 -0.72
N GLU A 38 7.72 -17.03 -0.58
CA GLU A 38 8.62 -16.80 0.54
C GLU A 38 9.06 -15.35 0.66
N PHE A 39 9.33 -14.69 -0.47
CA PHE A 39 9.61 -13.26 -0.51
C PHE A 39 8.49 -12.43 0.16
N ARG A 40 7.22 -12.72 -0.18
CA ARG A 40 6.07 -12.00 0.41
C ARG A 40 5.80 -12.38 1.86
N GLN A 41 6.04 -13.63 2.23
CA GLN A 41 5.97 -14.04 3.64
C GLN A 41 7.00 -13.27 4.47
N LEU A 42 8.24 -13.16 3.97
CA LEU A 42 9.30 -12.40 4.62
C LEU A 42 8.96 -10.91 4.70
N CYS A 43 8.35 -10.34 3.65
CA CYS A 43 7.79 -8.98 3.68
C CYS A 43 6.81 -8.82 4.85
N ILE A 44 5.85 -9.73 5.02
CA ILE A 44 4.87 -9.65 6.11
C ILE A 44 5.53 -9.81 7.49
N GLU A 45 6.55 -10.64 7.63
CA GLU A 45 7.32 -10.76 8.88
C GLU A 45 7.97 -9.43 9.27
N THR A 46 8.44 -8.63 8.31
CA THR A 46 8.93 -7.28 8.62
C THR A 46 7.84 -6.39 9.20
N TRP A 47 6.59 -6.54 8.74
CA TRP A 47 5.47 -5.77 9.29
C TRP A 47 5.20 -6.17 10.73
N ARG A 48 5.21 -7.48 11.02
CA ARG A 48 5.00 -8.03 12.36
C ARG A 48 6.09 -7.59 13.33
N SER A 49 7.35 -7.71 12.90
CA SER A 49 8.53 -7.29 13.67
C SER A 49 8.46 -5.79 14.00
N MET A 50 8.24 -4.94 13.00
CA MET A 50 8.19 -3.48 13.18
C MET A 50 6.96 -2.99 13.94
N ASN A 51 5.90 -3.79 14.03
CA ASN A 51 4.61 -3.35 14.56
C ASN A 51 3.99 -4.39 15.51
N PRO A 52 4.65 -4.77 16.61
CA PRO A 52 4.17 -5.85 17.49
C PRO A 52 2.86 -5.51 18.21
N ALA A 53 2.52 -4.23 18.33
CA ALA A 53 1.25 -3.76 18.89
C ALA A 53 0.10 -3.66 17.86
N TRP A 54 0.33 -4.11 16.63
CA TRP A 54 -0.65 -4.04 15.54
C TRP A 54 -1.21 -5.41 15.17
N ASP A 55 -2.50 -5.46 14.86
CA ASP A 55 -3.15 -6.66 14.34
C ASP A 55 -2.96 -6.72 12.82
N ILE A 56 -2.16 -7.67 12.33
CA ILE A 56 -1.88 -7.82 10.89
C ILE A 56 -2.75 -8.93 10.30
N LYS A 57 -3.68 -8.53 9.42
CA LYS A 57 -4.70 -9.39 8.82
C LYS A 57 -4.49 -9.51 7.32
N ILE A 58 -4.14 -10.72 6.89
CA ILE A 58 -4.05 -11.08 5.48
C ILE A 58 -5.29 -11.89 5.13
N LEU A 59 -6.27 -11.24 4.50
CA LEU A 59 -7.54 -11.85 4.11
C LEU A 59 -7.43 -12.56 2.76
N ASP A 60 -8.39 -13.42 2.48
CA ASP A 60 -8.54 -14.16 1.23
C ASP A 60 -9.99 -14.16 0.76
N SER A 61 -10.24 -14.84 -0.36
CA SER A 61 -11.56 -14.92 -1.00
C SER A 61 -12.67 -15.44 -0.07
N LYS A 62 -12.33 -16.10 1.04
CA LYS A 62 -13.30 -16.67 1.99
C LYS A 62 -13.36 -15.88 3.29
N SER A 63 -12.21 -15.58 3.87
CA SER A 63 -12.07 -14.87 5.15
C SER A 63 -12.48 -13.40 5.08
N VAL A 64 -12.54 -12.81 3.89
CA VAL A 64 -13.09 -11.47 3.68
C VAL A 64 -14.51 -11.32 4.22
N TRP A 65 -15.33 -12.37 4.11
CA TRP A 65 -16.74 -12.37 4.52
C TRP A 65 -16.95 -12.39 6.04
N VAL A 66 -15.89 -12.60 6.83
CA VAL A 66 -15.93 -12.40 8.28
C VAL A 66 -16.02 -10.91 8.62
N TYR A 67 -15.53 -10.04 7.73
CA TYR A 67 -15.39 -8.60 7.98
C TYR A 67 -16.32 -7.75 7.12
N LEU A 68 -16.68 -8.22 5.92
CA LEU A 68 -17.48 -7.48 4.94
C LEU A 68 -18.77 -8.22 4.62
N HIS A 69 -19.81 -7.46 4.27
CA HIS A 69 -21.01 -8.01 3.66
C HIS A 69 -20.96 -7.92 2.13
N PRO A 70 -21.75 -8.73 1.38
CA PRO A 70 -21.84 -8.62 -0.07
C PRO A 70 -22.13 -7.20 -0.59
N HIS A 71 -22.94 -6.41 0.13
CA HIS A 71 -23.25 -5.02 -0.25
C HIS A 71 -22.09 -4.04 -0.04
N ASP A 72 -21.00 -4.44 0.61
CA ASP A 72 -19.81 -3.61 0.76
C ASP A 72 -18.94 -3.60 -0.52
N LEU A 73 -19.14 -4.57 -1.41
CA LEU A 73 -18.33 -4.85 -2.61
C LEU A 73 -19.18 -4.74 -3.90
N PRO A 74 -18.56 -4.70 -5.10
CA PRO A 74 -19.27 -4.81 -6.36
C PRO A 74 -20.09 -6.10 -6.45
N LYS A 75 -21.21 -6.09 -7.20
CA LYS A 75 -22.14 -7.24 -7.26
C LYS A 75 -21.47 -8.53 -7.72
N GLU A 76 -20.66 -8.45 -8.76
CA GLU A 76 -19.94 -9.59 -9.35
C GLU A 76 -18.49 -9.64 -8.85
N TRP A 77 -18.23 -9.25 -7.60
CA TRP A 77 -16.88 -9.18 -7.04
C TRP A 77 -16.12 -10.50 -7.17
N GLU A 78 -16.79 -11.65 -7.00
CA GLU A 78 -16.16 -12.97 -7.10
C GLU A 78 -15.61 -13.27 -8.51
N ASP A 79 -16.19 -12.66 -9.55
CA ASP A 79 -15.79 -12.84 -10.96
C ASP A 79 -14.79 -11.79 -11.45
N MET A 80 -14.53 -10.75 -10.66
CA MET A 80 -13.55 -9.71 -11.00
C MET A 80 -12.12 -10.27 -11.00
N TYR A 81 -11.25 -9.69 -11.82
CA TYR A 81 -9.81 -9.96 -11.70
C TYR A 81 -9.31 -9.66 -10.29
N VAL A 82 -8.43 -10.52 -9.78
CA VAL A 82 -7.91 -10.47 -8.39
C VAL A 82 -7.37 -9.08 -8.00
N THR A 83 -6.78 -8.34 -8.94
CA THR A 83 -6.31 -6.97 -8.67
C THR A 83 -7.45 -6.04 -8.31
N PHE A 84 -8.59 -6.12 -9.01
CA PHE A 84 -9.76 -5.31 -8.70
C PHE A 84 -10.53 -5.83 -7.48
N GLN A 85 -10.49 -7.15 -7.23
CA GLN A 85 -11.00 -7.71 -5.98
C GLN A 85 -10.29 -7.09 -4.77
N SER A 86 -8.96 -7.07 -4.82
CA SER A 86 -8.10 -6.47 -3.80
C SER A 86 -8.40 -4.97 -3.61
N ASP A 87 -8.54 -4.23 -4.71
CA ASP A 87 -8.93 -2.82 -4.72
C ASP A 87 -10.27 -2.55 -4.01
N ALA A 88 -11.29 -3.36 -4.28
CA ALA A 88 -12.59 -3.23 -3.65
C ALA A 88 -12.54 -3.54 -2.14
N VAL A 89 -11.86 -4.63 -1.77
CA VAL A 89 -11.69 -5.05 -0.37
C VAL A 89 -10.94 -3.99 0.42
N ARG A 90 -9.90 -3.38 -0.16
CA ARG A 90 -9.15 -2.27 0.44
C ARG A 90 -10.05 -1.12 0.85
N LEU A 91 -10.82 -0.59 -0.09
CA LEU A 91 -11.71 0.55 0.17
C LEU A 91 -12.82 0.19 1.16
N ALA A 92 -13.36 -1.03 1.08
CA ALA A 92 -14.38 -1.51 2.00
C ALA A 92 -13.87 -1.65 3.44
N LEU A 93 -12.72 -2.29 3.66
CA LEU A 93 -12.13 -2.45 4.99
C LEU A 93 -11.73 -1.12 5.61
N LEU A 94 -11.05 -0.26 4.86
CA LEU A 94 -10.66 1.07 5.35
C LEU A 94 -11.88 1.94 5.66
N GLY A 95 -12.92 1.89 4.83
CA GLY A 95 -14.15 2.64 5.07
C GLY A 95 -14.88 2.17 6.34
N ARG A 96 -14.94 0.84 6.56
CA ARG A 96 -15.69 0.23 7.67
C ARG A 96 -14.94 0.22 8.99
N TYR A 97 -13.63 -0.05 8.96
CA TYR A 97 -12.83 -0.26 10.16
C TYR A 97 -11.79 0.83 10.36
N GLY A 98 -11.34 1.49 9.30
CA GLY A 98 -10.11 2.30 9.29
C GLY A 98 -8.87 1.41 9.38
N GLY A 99 -7.76 2.00 9.79
CA GLY A 99 -6.46 1.34 9.92
C GLY A 99 -5.59 1.60 8.69
N VAL A 100 -4.73 0.63 8.38
CA VAL A 100 -3.75 0.73 7.29
C VAL A 100 -3.96 -0.42 6.32
N TRP A 101 -4.02 -0.15 5.03
CA TRP A 101 -3.83 -1.16 3.99
C TRP A 101 -2.37 -1.22 3.59
N VAL A 102 -1.84 -2.44 3.40
CA VAL A 102 -0.52 -2.66 2.81
C VAL A 102 -0.54 -3.85 1.85
N ASP A 103 -0.01 -3.69 0.65
CA ASP A 103 0.15 -4.78 -0.32
C ASP A 103 1.28 -5.77 0.09
N PRO A 104 1.13 -7.11 -0.08
CA PRO A 104 2.09 -8.13 0.38
C PRO A 104 3.53 -8.08 -0.16
N ALA A 105 3.81 -7.24 -1.16
CA ALA A 105 5.14 -7.07 -1.75
C ALA A 105 5.80 -5.76 -1.28
N THR A 106 5.85 -5.56 0.04
CA THR A 106 6.47 -4.39 0.66
C THR A 106 7.29 -4.76 1.89
N ILE A 107 8.48 -4.20 2.03
CA ILE A 107 9.35 -4.39 3.20
C ILE A 107 9.13 -3.21 4.16
N CYS A 108 8.68 -3.46 5.38
CA CYS A 108 8.51 -2.42 6.40
C CYS A 108 9.82 -2.21 7.16
N LEU A 109 10.32 -0.98 7.13
CA LEU A 109 11.62 -0.60 7.71
C LEU A 109 11.48 0.34 8.89
N ARG A 110 10.28 0.86 9.13
CA ARG A 110 9.92 1.71 10.27
C ARG A 110 8.51 1.41 10.77
N PRO A 111 8.28 1.41 12.10
CA PRO A 111 6.94 1.26 12.67
C PRO A 111 5.94 2.25 12.07
N PHE A 112 4.73 1.80 11.73
CA PHE A 112 3.68 2.66 11.18
C PHE A 112 3.33 3.81 12.10
N ASP A 113 3.40 3.61 13.42
CA ASP A 113 3.18 4.67 14.42
C ASP A 113 4.12 5.86 14.25
N MET A 114 5.34 5.67 13.68
CA MET A 114 6.31 6.75 13.53
C MET A 114 6.02 7.69 12.36
N TRP A 115 5.57 7.16 11.22
CA TRP A 115 5.54 7.92 9.96
C TRP A 115 4.16 7.99 9.31
N LEU A 116 3.25 7.07 9.65
CA LEU A 116 1.94 6.98 9.02
C LEU A 116 0.80 7.32 9.99
N CYS A 117 0.85 6.76 11.21
CA CYS A 117 -0.32 6.80 12.09
C CYS A 117 -0.49 8.15 12.77
N ASN A 118 0.61 8.84 13.09
CA ASN A 118 0.55 10.20 13.60
C ASN A 118 -0.14 11.16 12.62
N SER A 119 -0.04 10.88 11.31
CA SER A 119 -0.68 11.66 10.26
C SER A 119 -2.18 11.37 10.09
N ILE A 120 -2.70 10.30 10.70
CA ILE A 120 -4.14 9.96 10.71
C ILE A 120 -4.79 10.06 12.10
N ARG A 121 -4.03 10.44 13.15
CA ARG A 121 -4.54 10.77 14.49
C ARG A 121 -5.24 12.13 14.46
N ASP A 122 -6.08 12.41 15.46
CA ASP A 122 -5.80 13.55 16.35
C ASP A 122 -6.64 13.55 17.64
N ALA A 123 -6.37 14.56 18.47
CA ALA A 123 -7.18 15.01 19.60
C ALA A 123 -7.92 16.35 19.32
N SER A 124 -7.99 16.79 18.05
CA SER A 124 -8.36 18.16 17.60
C SER A 124 -9.26 18.27 16.34
N GLY A 125 -9.72 17.17 15.74
CA GLY A 125 -10.67 17.14 14.64
C GLY A 125 -10.26 17.15 13.15
N LYS A 126 -9.02 16.90 12.67
CA LYS A 126 -8.59 16.54 11.26
C LYS A 126 -7.05 16.61 11.12
N PRO A 127 -6.31 15.66 10.48
CA PRO A 127 -6.61 14.87 9.28
C PRO A 127 -6.62 13.34 9.46
N GLY A 128 -7.38 12.63 8.62
CA GLY A 128 -7.72 11.22 8.82
C GLY A 128 -7.45 10.28 7.66
N ILE A 129 -6.56 10.67 6.75
CA ILE A 129 -6.14 9.84 5.62
C ILE A 129 -4.69 10.14 5.22
N ALA A 130 -3.95 9.09 4.88
CA ALA A 130 -2.57 9.18 4.42
C ALA A 130 -2.28 8.14 3.34
N ALA A 131 -1.44 8.49 2.38
CA ALA A 131 -1.01 7.60 1.31
C ALA A 131 0.31 8.06 0.71
N PHE A 132 0.79 7.31 -0.29
CA PHE A 132 1.83 7.80 -1.18
C PHE A 132 1.21 8.43 -2.43
N TYR A 133 1.97 9.29 -3.10
CA TYR A 133 1.77 9.62 -4.50
C TYR A 133 3.07 9.33 -5.25
N PHE A 134 2.98 8.99 -6.52
CA PHE A 134 4.16 8.71 -7.33
C PHE A 134 4.36 9.86 -8.31
N ALA A 135 5.39 10.69 -8.11
CA ALA A 135 5.55 11.96 -8.84
C ALA A 135 5.76 11.76 -10.35
N SER A 136 6.29 10.61 -10.76
CA SER A 136 6.34 10.20 -12.16
C SER A 136 4.94 10.07 -12.80
N TRP A 137 3.89 10.08 -12.00
CA TRP A 137 2.50 9.98 -12.39
C TRP A 137 1.74 11.19 -11.84
N GLY A 138 1.15 11.99 -12.72
CA GLY A 138 0.41 13.17 -12.32
C GLY A 138 -0.07 13.93 -13.54
N THR A 139 -1.10 14.75 -13.35
CA THR A 139 -1.62 15.64 -14.40
C THR A 139 -0.54 16.60 -14.93
N ASP A 140 0.37 17.04 -14.06
CA ASP A 140 1.63 17.69 -14.40
C ASP A 140 2.75 16.80 -13.82
N VAL A 141 3.34 15.95 -14.66
CA VAL A 141 4.33 14.93 -14.27
C VAL A 141 5.49 15.60 -13.50
N GLY A 142 5.82 15.04 -12.35
CA GLY A 142 6.86 15.52 -11.44
C GLY A 142 6.43 16.66 -10.51
N LYS A 143 5.23 17.22 -10.69
CA LYS A 143 4.74 18.36 -9.88
C LYS A 143 3.41 18.08 -9.19
N SER A 144 2.54 17.31 -9.82
CA SER A 144 1.20 17.00 -9.30
C SER A 144 1.24 15.79 -8.36
N ALA A 145 0.51 15.90 -7.24
CA ALA A 145 0.28 14.80 -6.30
C ALA A 145 -1.13 14.18 -6.46
N GLU A 146 -1.78 14.43 -7.60
CA GLU A 146 -3.14 13.94 -7.89
C GLU A 146 -3.17 12.44 -8.18
N TYR A 147 -2.03 11.83 -8.52
CA TYR A 147 -1.89 10.38 -8.67
C TYR A 147 -1.52 9.74 -7.32
N VAL A 148 -2.54 9.47 -6.53
CA VAL A 148 -2.40 8.83 -5.22
C VAL A 148 -2.28 7.32 -5.40
N GLU A 149 -1.21 6.75 -4.87
CA GLU A 149 -0.96 5.32 -4.83
C GLU A 149 -1.89 4.62 -3.83
N ASN A 150 -2.33 3.42 -4.18
CA ASN A 150 -3.26 2.63 -3.36
C ASN A 150 -2.61 1.45 -2.62
N TRP A 151 -1.33 1.16 -2.84
CA TRP A 151 -0.64 0.01 -2.24
C TRP A 151 -0.28 0.19 -0.76
N VAL A 152 -0.21 1.43 -0.28
CA VAL A 152 -0.30 1.79 1.14
C VAL A 152 -1.33 2.91 1.27
N LEU A 153 -2.36 2.67 2.06
CA LEU A 153 -3.43 3.64 2.30
C LEU A 153 -3.88 3.53 3.75
N ALA A 154 -3.75 4.60 4.51
CA ALA A 154 -4.17 4.65 5.90
C ALA A 154 -5.35 5.60 6.03
N ALA A 155 -6.34 5.21 6.81
CA ALA A 155 -7.51 6.06 7.03
C ALA A 155 -8.15 5.81 8.40
N ARG A 156 -8.77 6.86 8.93
CA ARG A 156 -9.73 6.71 10.01
C ARG A 156 -10.97 5.97 9.51
N ARG A 157 -11.63 5.29 10.44
CA ARG A 157 -12.93 4.69 10.18
C ARG A 157 -13.90 5.74 9.62
N SER A 158 -14.64 5.35 8.58
CA SER A 158 -15.66 6.18 7.93
C SER A 158 -15.13 7.51 7.38
N HIS A 159 -13.85 7.56 6.99
CA HIS A 159 -13.30 8.76 6.36
C HIS A 159 -14.05 9.10 5.05
N PRO A 160 -14.54 10.34 4.86
CA PRO A 160 -15.41 10.68 3.72
C PRO A 160 -14.81 10.35 2.36
N MET A 161 -13.50 10.60 2.19
CA MET A 161 -12.80 10.28 0.95
C MET A 161 -12.77 8.78 0.65
N ILE A 162 -12.58 7.92 1.65
CA ILE A 162 -12.57 6.46 1.43
C ILE A 162 -13.98 5.97 1.09
N LEU A 163 -15.00 6.45 1.79
CA LEU A 163 -16.39 6.07 1.53
C LEU A 163 -16.81 6.46 0.12
N ARG A 164 -16.48 7.69 -0.30
CA ARG A 164 -16.80 8.17 -1.64
C ARG A 164 -16.01 7.44 -2.72
N TRP A 165 -14.74 7.12 -2.45
CA TRP A 165 -13.91 6.34 -3.37
C TRP A 165 -14.49 4.95 -3.59
N LYS A 166 -14.90 4.29 -2.49
CA LYS A 166 -15.56 2.97 -2.51
C LYS A 166 -16.84 3.01 -3.35
N GLU A 167 -17.70 3.99 -3.09
CA GLU A 167 -18.98 4.14 -3.79
C GLU A 167 -18.76 4.31 -5.30
N LEU A 168 -17.84 5.18 -5.71
CA LEU A 168 -17.55 5.42 -7.12
C LEU A 168 -16.92 4.21 -7.81
N PHE A 169 -15.99 3.52 -7.14
CA PHE A 169 -15.37 2.30 -7.63
C PHE A 169 -16.40 1.19 -7.83
N ASN A 170 -17.23 0.92 -6.80
CA ASN A 170 -18.29 -0.09 -6.90
C ASN A 170 -19.31 0.27 -7.97
N SER A 171 -19.70 1.55 -8.09
CA SER A 171 -20.64 2.01 -9.12
C SER A 171 -20.13 1.76 -10.54
N TYR A 172 -18.81 1.95 -10.77
CA TYR A 172 -18.20 1.65 -12.06
C TYR A 172 -18.24 0.16 -12.39
N PHE A 173 -17.88 -0.71 -11.45
CA PHE A 173 -17.93 -2.16 -11.69
C PHE A 173 -19.38 -2.66 -11.84
N ASP A 174 -20.32 -2.13 -11.06
CA ASP A 174 -21.74 -2.47 -11.20
C ASP A 174 -22.33 -2.00 -12.54
N SER A 175 -21.85 -0.87 -13.10
CA SER A 175 -22.34 -0.39 -14.40
C SER A 175 -21.84 -1.22 -15.58
N ILE A 176 -20.61 -1.74 -15.52
CA ILE A 176 -20.08 -2.60 -16.57
C ILE A 176 -20.75 -3.98 -16.54
N CYS A 177 -20.95 -4.56 -15.35
CA CYS A 177 -21.63 -5.85 -15.18
C CYS A 177 -23.08 -5.83 -15.72
N ALA A 178 -23.80 -4.73 -15.54
CA ALA A 178 -25.16 -4.58 -16.06
C ALA A 178 -25.22 -4.44 -17.59
N SER A 179 -24.12 -4.03 -18.24
CA SER A 179 -24.12 -3.63 -19.65
C SER A 179 -23.58 -4.69 -20.60
N GLN A 180 -22.69 -5.58 -20.15
CA GLN A 180 -22.06 -6.60 -20.98
C GLN A 180 -21.85 -7.87 -20.15
N GLY A 181 -22.45 -8.99 -20.56
CA GLY A 181 -22.39 -10.29 -19.87
C GLY A 181 -21.01 -10.95 -19.78
N SER A 182 -19.93 -10.18 -19.89
CA SER A 182 -18.57 -10.55 -19.49
C SER A 182 -17.78 -9.30 -19.07
N LEU A 183 -16.91 -9.46 -18.06
CA LEU A 183 -15.96 -8.44 -17.57
C LEU A 183 -14.83 -8.12 -18.58
N ASP A 184 -14.89 -8.68 -19.79
CA ASP A 184 -13.77 -8.71 -20.75
C ASP A 184 -13.52 -7.38 -21.49
N ILE A 185 -14.35 -6.35 -21.29
CA ILE A 185 -14.18 -5.06 -21.96
C ILE A 185 -14.19 -3.93 -20.93
N LEU A 186 -13.13 -3.89 -20.12
CA LEU A 186 -12.75 -2.72 -19.34
C LEU A 186 -12.21 -1.66 -20.32
N HIS A 187 -13.08 -0.88 -20.95
CA HIS A 187 -12.69 0.33 -21.68
C HIS A 187 -13.12 1.56 -20.88
N LEU A 188 -12.43 1.79 -19.75
CA LEU A 188 -12.59 3.02 -18.97
C LEU A 188 -12.52 4.30 -19.84
N PRO A 189 -11.67 4.40 -20.89
CA PRO A 189 -11.63 5.57 -21.78
C PRO A 189 -12.98 5.95 -22.41
N ASP A 190 -13.83 4.97 -22.70
CA ASP A 190 -15.12 5.18 -23.36
C ASP A 190 -16.30 5.18 -22.37
N HIS A 191 -16.03 4.94 -21.09
CA HIS A 191 -17.07 4.81 -20.09
C HIS A 191 -17.70 6.19 -19.76
N PRO A 192 -19.04 6.34 -19.82
CA PRO A 192 -19.71 7.64 -19.60
C PRO A 192 -19.36 8.32 -18.28
N MET A 193 -19.05 7.54 -17.23
CA MET A 193 -18.64 8.09 -15.93
C MET A 193 -17.37 8.95 -15.99
N PHE A 194 -16.47 8.73 -16.94
CA PHE A 194 -15.16 9.39 -17.01
C PHE A 194 -14.98 10.31 -18.22
N ARG A 195 -16.01 10.50 -19.05
CA ARG A 195 -15.97 11.27 -20.31
C ARG A 195 -15.39 12.70 -20.17
N HIS A 196 -15.56 13.32 -19.01
CA HIS A 196 -15.15 14.71 -18.75
C HIS A 196 -13.94 14.82 -17.82
N ILE A 197 -13.28 13.71 -17.49
CA ILE A 197 -12.13 13.66 -16.60
C ILE A 197 -10.86 13.53 -17.43
N ASP A 198 -9.90 14.42 -17.18
CA ASP A 198 -8.59 14.31 -17.81
C ASP A 198 -7.75 13.20 -17.16
N LEU A 199 -7.67 12.08 -17.86
CA LEU A 199 -6.89 10.90 -17.51
C LEU A 199 -5.73 10.66 -18.50
N SER A 200 -5.40 11.65 -19.34
CA SER A 200 -4.41 11.51 -20.42
C SER A 200 -3.01 11.15 -19.91
N HIS A 201 -2.68 11.54 -18.68
CA HIS A 201 -1.42 11.23 -18.00
C HIS A 201 -1.28 9.77 -17.55
N MET A 202 -2.35 8.96 -17.58
CA MET A 202 -2.29 7.55 -17.16
C MET A 202 -1.74 6.63 -18.26
N GLN A 203 -0.51 6.90 -18.70
CA GLN A 203 0.17 6.13 -19.74
C GLN A 203 1.54 5.63 -19.26
N ARG A 204 1.88 4.37 -19.54
CA ARG A 204 3.21 3.79 -19.22
C ARG A 204 3.79 3.03 -20.37
N TYR A 205 5.06 3.26 -20.70
CA TYR A 205 5.78 2.49 -21.73
C TYR A 205 5.01 2.38 -23.06
N GLY A 206 4.26 3.42 -23.44
CA GLY A 206 3.41 3.44 -24.64
C GLY A 206 2.05 2.74 -24.51
N HIS A 207 1.68 2.28 -23.31
CA HIS A 207 0.41 1.63 -23.02
C HIS A 207 -0.55 2.56 -22.26
N ASP A 208 -1.83 2.49 -22.62
CA ASP A 208 -2.92 3.10 -21.87
C ASP A 208 -3.20 2.29 -20.61
N MET A 209 -3.02 2.92 -19.44
CA MET A 209 -3.17 2.26 -18.14
C MET A 209 -4.53 2.54 -17.49
N ARG A 210 -5.41 3.33 -18.11
CA ARG A 210 -6.69 3.77 -17.50
C ARG A 210 -7.56 2.61 -17.04
N SER A 211 -7.69 1.58 -17.86
CA SER A 211 -8.47 0.38 -17.54
C SER A 211 -7.84 -0.51 -16.48
N TYR A 212 -6.53 -0.39 -16.25
CA TYR A 212 -5.83 -1.07 -15.16
C TYR A 212 -5.90 -0.25 -13.86
N LEU A 213 -5.83 1.08 -13.98
CA LEU A 213 -5.77 2.03 -12.86
C LEU A 213 -7.15 2.63 -12.54
N VAL A 214 -8.16 1.77 -12.46
CA VAL A 214 -9.55 2.18 -12.19
C VAL A 214 -9.66 2.94 -10.87
N MET A 215 -9.01 2.47 -9.80
CA MET A 215 -8.99 3.19 -8.52
C MET A 215 -8.43 4.62 -8.67
N HIS A 216 -7.34 4.80 -9.42
CA HIS A 216 -6.75 6.13 -9.64
C HIS A 216 -7.68 7.01 -10.48
N SER A 217 -8.36 6.43 -11.47
CA SER A 217 -9.36 7.14 -12.28
C SER A 217 -10.53 7.61 -11.43
N CYS A 218 -11.04 6.75 -10.54
CA CYS A 218 -12.06 7.12 -9.56
C CYS A 218 -11.58 8.24 -8.62
N PHE A 219 -10.33 8.15 -8.12
CA PHE A 219 -9.76 9.20 -7.27
C PHE A 219 -9.72 10.55 -7.98
N LYS A 220 -9.20 10.57 -9.21
CA LYS A 220 -9.12 11.78 -10.03
C LYS A 220 -10.49 12.40 -10.27
N LYS A 221 -11.49 11.57 -10.63
CA LYS A 221 -12.87 12.02 -10.81
C LYS A 221 -13.42 12.71 -9.55
N MET A 222 -13.25 12.09 -8.38
CA MET A 222 -13.73 12.67 -7.12
C MET A 222 -13.11 14.04 -6.86
N ILE A 223 -11.79 14.18 -6.99
CA ILE A 223 -11.12 15.45 -6.70
C ILE A 223 -11.39 16.53 -7.75
N ASP A 224 -11.75 16.16 -8.98
CA ASP A 224 -12.08 17.12 -10.03
C ASP A 224 -13.51 17.65 -9.91
N GLU A 225 -14.47 16.78 -9.60
CA GLU A 225 -15.89 17.12 -9.62
C GLU A 225 -16.42 17.58 -8.26
N GLU A 226 -15.79 17.17 -7.15
CA GLU A 226 -16.31 17.40 -5.80
C GLU A 226 -15.40 18.35 -5.01
N PRO A 227 -15.80 19.61 -4.77
CA PRO A 227 -14.97 20.59 -4.05
C PRO A 227 -14.53 20.12 -2.66
N THR A 228 -15.37 19.35 -1.98
CA THR A 228 -15.04 18.76 -0.67
C THR A 228 -13.90 17.74 -0.78
N MET A 229 -13.91 16.87 -1.80
CA MET A 229 -12.85 15.88 -2.01
C MET A 229 -11.55 16.55 -2.46
N ARG A 230 -11.65 17.57 -3.34
CA ARG A 230 -10.51 18.43 -3.72
C ARG A 230 -9.84 19.04 -2.49
N ARG A 231 -10.64 19.62 -1.59
CA ARG A 231 -10.16 20.25 -0.35
C ARG A 231 -9.51 19.24 0.58
N ILE A 232 -10.15 18.08 0.81
CA ILE A 232 -9.58 17.01 1.64
C ILE A 232 -8.23 16.56 1.07
N TRP A 233 -8.14 16.29 -0.24
CA TRP A 233 -6.88 15.85 -0.86
C TRP A 233 -5.79 16.90 -0.71
N ARG A 234 -6.12 18.18 -0.94
CA ARG A 234 -5.14 19.27 -0.93
C ARG A 234 -4.68 19.67 0.47
N GLU A 235 -5.58 19.68 1.44
CA GLU A 235 -5.36 20.32 2.74
C GLU A 235 -5.29 19.33 3.90
N GLU A 236 -5.89 18.14 3.76
CA GLU A 236 -6.02 17.16 4.84
C GLU A 236 -5.24 15.86 4.58
N MET A 237 -5.08 15.44 3.32
CA MET A 237 -4.42 14.17 3.04
C MET A 237 -2.92 14.26 3.26
N HIS A 238 -2.39 13.40 4.12
CA HIS A 238 -0.95 13.29 4.30
C HIS A 238 -0.35 12.45 3.15
N LEU A 239 0.31 13.14 2.23
CA LEU A 239 0.90 12.53 1.04
C LEU A 239 2.42 12.46 1.16
N LEU A 240 2.96 11.26 0.97
CA LEU A 240 4.39 11.01 0.88
C LEU A 240 4.76 10.74 -0.57
N ARG A 241 5.89 11.29 -1.03
CA ARG A 241 6.36 11.06 -2.39
C ARG A 241 7.03 9.69 -2.49
N ALA A 242 6.47 8.78 -3.27
CA ALA A 242 6.97 7.41 -3.39
C ALA A 242 8.40 7.34 -3.97
N ASP A 243 8.72 8.23 -4.90
CA ASP A 243 10.01 8.34 -5.59
C ASP A 243 11.16 8.65 -4.60
N ASP A 244 10.86 9.32 -3.48
CA ASP A 244 11.86 9.69 -2.47
C ASP A 244 12.04 8.59 -1.41
N PHE A 245 11.15 7.59 -1.39
CA PHE A 245 11.06 6.60 -0.31
C PHE A 245 10.83 5.18 -0.85
N ALA A 246 9.57 4.82 -1.12
CA ALA A 246 9.16 3.43 -1.34
C ALA A 246 9.54 2.87 -2.71
N LEU A 247 9.67 3.73 -3.72
CA LEU A 247 9.98 3.38 -5.10
C LEU A 247 11.32 3.95 -5.57
N TRP A 248 12.07 4.65 -4.70
CA TRP A 248 13.37 5.25 -5.03
C TRP A 248 14.33 4.27 -5.73
N HIS A 249 14.39 3.05 -5.22
CA HIS A 249 15.26 1.97 -5.72
C HIS A 249 14.97 1.56 -7.17
N MET A 250 13.79 1.90 -7.70
CA MET A 250 13.43 1.64 -9.10
C MET A 250 14.06 2.64 -10.08
N ASP A 251 14.30 3.87 -9.61
CA ASP A 251 14.86 4.99 -10.40
C ASP A 251 16.39 5.09 -10.27
N GLU A 252 17.02 4.20 -9.53
CA GLU A 252 18.49 4.13 -9.46
C GLU A 252 19.08 4.02 -10.87
N PRO A 253 20.17 4.75 -11.22
CA PRO A 253 20.73 4.73 -12.57
C PRO A 253 21.11 3.35 -13.09
N GLU A 254 21.52 2.45 -12.18
CA GLU A 254 21.88 1.06 -12.49
C GLU A 254 20.65 0.15 -12.67
N VAL A 255 19.50 0.53 -12.11
CA VAL A 255 18.24 -0.22 -12.17
C VAL A 255 17.37 0.31 -13.29
N CYS A 256 17.03 1.61 -13.28
CA CYS A 256 16.29 2.31 -14.33
C CYS A 256 15.03 1.56 -14.81
N TRP A 257 14.26 1.01 -13.87
CA TRP A 257 13.09 0.16 -14.14
C TRP A 257 13.37 -1.08 -15.03
N ASP A 258 14.62 -1.52 -15.17
CA ASP A 258 14.97 -2.77 -15.84
C ASP A 258 14.83 -3.95 -14.86
N PRO A 259 13.93 -4.92 -15.15
CA PRO A 259 13.67 -6.02 -14.22
C PRO A 259 14.89 -6.89 -13.90
N GLU A 260 15.77 -7.11 -14.88
CA GLU A 260 16.97 -7.93 -14.66
C GLU A 260 18.05 -7.18 -13.87
N ALA A 261 18.24 -5.90 -14.16
CA ALA A 261 19.18 -5.04 -13.43
C ALA A 261 18.73 -4.87 -11.99
N ALA A 262 17.43 -4.68 -11.76
CA ALA A 262 16.84 -4.66 -10.43
C ALA A 262 17.18 -5.93 -9.64
N LEU A 263 16.94 -7.11 -10.25
CA LEU A 263 17.20 -8.39 -9.61
C LEU A 263 18.70 -8.57 -9.29
N ARG A 264 19.59 -8.20 -10.24
CA ARG A 264 21.04 -8.20 -10.04
C ARG A 264 21.48 -7.28 -8.90
N LYS A 265 20.87 -6.10 -8.77
CA LYS A 265 21.17 -5.15 -7.68
C LYS A 265 20.70 -5.66 -6.33
N TRP A 266 19.46 -6.14 -6.27
CA TRP A 266 18.79 -6.56 -5.03
C TRP A 266 19.36 -7.84 -4.43
N LEU A 267 19.70 -8.81 -5.28
CA LEU A 267 20.23 -10.12 -4.88
C LEU A 267 21.74 -10.25 -5.09
N GLY A 268 22.38 -9.25 -5.68
CA GLY A 268 23.83 -9.18 -5.84
C GLY A 268 24.55 -8.78 -4.56
N LYS A 269 25.85 -8.52 -4.67
CA LYS A 269 26.68 -8.09 -3.55
C LYS A 269 26.17 -6.74 -2.99
N GLY A 270 26.22 -6.61 -1.67
CA GLY A 270 25.75 -5.47 -0.90
C GLY A 270 26.43 -4.18 -1.35
N ASP A 271 25.66 -3.11 -1.30
CA ASP A 271 26.03 -1.78 -1.73
C ASP A 271 25.83 -0.81 -0.57
N ALA A 272 26.92 -0.25 -0.06
CA ALA A 272 26.90 0.60 1.12
C ALA A 272 26.03 1.86 0.95
N LEU A 273 25.94 2.42 -0.25
CA LEU A 273 25.11 3.60 -0.51
C LEU A 273 23.64 3.24 -0.54
N TRP A 274 23.32 2.09 -1.14
CA TRP A 274 21.97 1.54 -1.14
C TRP A 274 21.52 1.25 0.29
N GLU A 275 22.36 0.57 1.07
CA GLU A 275 22.11 0.22 2.46
C GLU A 275 21.89 1.47 3.32
N GLU A 276 22.79 2.46 3.23
CA GLU A 276 22.65 3.73 3.95
C GLU A 276 21.33 4.42 3.59
N HIS A 277 20.98 4.51 2.31
CA HIS A 277 19.75 5.15 1.88
C HIS A 277 18.52 4.44 2.43
N VAL A 278 18.43 3.12 2.23
CA VAL A 278 17.30 2.31 2.68
C VAL A 278 17.14 2.36 4.19
N LEU A 279 18.24 2.24 4.93
CA LEU A 279 18.22 2.21 6.38
C LEU A 279 17.98 3.58 7.02
N THR A 280 18.20 4.69 6.33
CA THR A 280 18.04 6.05 6.91
C THR A 280 16.84 6.82 6.38
N LYS A 281 16.39 6.54 5.15
CA LYS A 281 15.34 7.32 4.46
C LYS A 281 14.04 6.56 4.27
N CYS A 282 14.09 5.27 4.00
CA CYS A 282 12.90 4.51 3.57
C CYS A 282 12.13 3.98 4.78
N PRO A 283 10.87 4.41 5.04
CA PRO A 283 10.03 3.78 6.05
C PRO A 283 9.44 2.44 5.58
N ILE A 284 9.30 2.28 4.26
CA ILE A 284 8.80 1.09 3.60
C ILE A 284 9.40 1.04 2.18
N LEU A 285 9.65 -0.15 1.65
CA LEU A 285 10.00 -0.36 0.23
C LEU A 285 8.87 -1.09 -0.47
N LYS A 286 8.54 -0.69 -1.70
CA LYS A 286 7.52 -1.32 -2.54
C LYS A 286 8.16 -1.97 -3.76
N PHE A 287 7.74 -3.20 -4.04
CA PHE A 287 8.08 -3.92 -5.26
C PHE A 287 6.83 -4.02 -6.14
N THR A 288 6.86 -3.36 -7.29
CA THR A 288 5.72 -3.33 -8.21
C THR A 288 5.60 -4.66 -8.96
N ARG A 289 4.39 -4.97 -9.47
CA ARG A 289 3.96 -6.28 -10.01
C ARG A 289 5.08 -7.12 -10.66
N THR A 290 5.67 -6.66 -11.76
CA THR A 290 6.69 -7.41 -12.52
C THR A 290 7.91 -7.74 -11.66
N PHE A 291 8.37 -6.81 -10.85
CA PHE A 291 9.53 -6.96 -10.00
C PHE A 291 9.27 -7.88 -8.81
N ALA A 292 8.08 -7.76 -8.20
CA ALA A 292 7.65 -8.69 -7.17
C ALA A 292 7.55 -10.12 -7.71
N GLN A 293 7.03 -10.30 -8.94
CA GLN A 293 6.94 -11.60 -9.60
C GLN A 293 8.31 -12.25 -9.85
N LEU A 294 9.34 -11.46 -10.16
CA LEU A 294 10.71 -11.97 -10.26
C LEU A 294 11.20 -12.50 -8.90
N LEU A 295 11.00 -11.72 -7.83
CA LEU A 295 11.39 -12.14 -6.48
C LEU A 295 10.59 -13.35 -5.98
N ASP A 296 9.36 -13.52 -6.42
CA ASP A 296 8.55 -14.71 -6.11
C ASP A 296 9.05 -15.98 -6.78
N ALA A 297 9.68 -15.85 -7.95
CA ALA A 297 10.18 -16.96 -8.74
C ALA A 297 11.56 -17.44 -8.27
N GLU A 298 12.23 -16.67 -7.42
CA GLU A 298 13.52 -17.03 -6.87
C GLU A 298 13.44 -18.26 -5.95
N PRO A 299 14.46 -19.14 -5.95
CA PRO A 299 14.43 -20.37 -5.18
C PRO A 299 14.23 -20.12 -3.69
N GLN A 300 13.51 -21.03 -3.04
CA GLN A 300 13.26 -20.99 -1.60
C GLN A 300 14.54 -20.75 -0.79
N SER A 301 15.63 -21.43 -1.14
CA SER A 301 16.93 -21.30 -0.47
C SER A 301 17.49 -19.89 -0.43
N ARG A 302 17.03 -18.98 -1.30
CA ARG A 302 17.37 -17.56 -1.24
C ARG A 302 16.74 -16.86 -0.04
N PHE A 303 15.58 -17.33 0.42
CA PHE A 303 14.80 -16.72 1.50
C PHE A 303 14.59 -17.64 2.73
N VAL A 304 15.05 -18.90 2.67
CA VAL A 304 14.85 -19.94 3.70
C VAL A 304 16.03 -20.06 4.66
N VAL A 305 15.68 -20.23 5.93
CA VAL A 305 16.55 -20.35 7.10
C VAL A 305 16.83 -21.84 7.43
N PRO A 306 18.09 -22.25 7.65
CA PRO A 306 18.40 -23.53 8.31
C PRO A 306 18.07 -23.46 9.80
N SER A 307 16.92 -24.04 10.19
CA SER A 307 16.51 -24.43 11.55
C SER A 307 16.53 -23.38 12.68
N VAL A 308 15.33 -23.04 13.16
CA VAL A 308 14.95 -22.72 14.57
C VAL A 308 15.80 -21.67 15.32
N GLN A 309 15.16 -20.52 15.62
CA GLN A 309 15.57 -19.41 16.53
C GLN A 309 16.38 -18.23 15.94
N ARG A 310 15.82 -17.53 14.93
CA ARG A 310 15.72 -16.04 14.80
C ARG A 310 15.40 -15.65 13.34
N PRO A 311 14.75 -14.51 13.06
CA PRO A 311 14.33 -14.16 11.70
C PRO A 311 15.43 -13.40 10.93
N GLY A 312 15.80 -13.95 9.77
CA GLY A 312 16.48 -13.22 8.70
C GLY A 312 17.93 -13.62 8.45
N ASP A 313 18.17 -14.53 7.51
CA ASP A 313 19.44 -14.56 6.77
C ASP A 313 19.16 -15.04 5.33
N MET A 314 18.60 -14.13 4.51
CA MET A 314 19.06 -14.04 3.11
C MET A 314 20.58 -13.89 3.15
N GLU A 315 21.35 -14.39 2.17
CA GLU A 315 22.82 -14.25 2.14
C GLU A 315 23.19 -12.84 2.62
N ALA A 316 23.84 -12.76 3.79
CA ALA A 316 23.87 -11.51 4.53
C ALA A 316 24.51 -10.35 3.73
N CYS A 317 25.24 -10.72 2.71
CA CYS A 317 25.96 -9.86 1.81
C CYS A 317 25.16 -9.33 0.62
N CYS A 318 23.82 -9.44 0.55
CA CYS A 318 23.02 -8.79 -0.50
C CYS A 318 22.16 -7.61 0.00
N CYS A 319 21.80 -6.69 -0.90
CA CYS A 319 21.04 -5.47 -0.59
C CYS A 319 19.72 -5.79 0.12
N LEU A 320 18.89 -6.68 -0.44
CA LEU A 320 17.64 -7.06 0.24
C LEU A 320 17.91 -7.77 1.56
N GLY A 321 18.95 -8.60 1.64
CA GLY A 321 19.36 -9.25 2.88
C GLY A 321 19.56 -8.23 4.01
N VAL A 322 20.24 -7.11 3.72
CA VAL A 322 20.48 -6.03 4.71
C VAL A 322 19.17 -5.39 5.15
N ALA A 323 18.28 -5.07 4.20
CA ALA A 323 16.97 -4.50 4.50
C ALA A 323 16.13 -5.43 5.41
N PHE A 324 16.07 -6.72 5.10
CA PHE A 324 15.34 -7.69 5.91
C PHE A 324 15.97 -7.92 7.28
N ARG A 325 17.30 -8.07 7.37
CA ARG A 325 17.97 -8.21 8.68
C ARG A 325 17.73 -7.02 9.58
N SER A 326 17.86 -5.81 9.04
CA SER A 326 17.57 -4.61 9.83
C SER A 326 16.11 -4.55 10.26
N ALA A 327 15.17 -4.96 9.41
CA ALA A 327 13.76 -4.94 9.74
C ALA A 327 13.36 -5.98 10.82
N LEU A 328 13.97 -7.16 10.74
CA LEU A 328 13.67 -8.30 11.60
C LEU A 328 14.45 -8.29 12.93
N ALA A 329 15.53 -7.51 13.02
CA ALA A 329 16.28 -7.25 14.24
C ALA A 329 15.69 -6.09 15.07
N PHE A 330 14.53 -5.54 14.69
CA PHE A 330 13.89 -4.46 15.43
C PHE A 330 13.44 -4.92 16.81
N GLU A 331 13.95 -4.26 17.85
CA GLU A 331 13.48 -4.40 19.22
C GLU A 331 12.71 -3.13 19.60
N PRO A 332 11.43 -3.23 20.01
CA PRO A 332 10.68 -2.07 20.47
C PRO A 332 11.36 -1.46 21.69
N ALA A 333 11.48 -0.13 21.74
CA ALA A 333 11.87 0.53 22.98
C ALA A 333 10.78 0.31 24.04
N ASP A 334 11.18 -0.18 25.23
CA ASP A 334 10.31 -0.46 26.39
C ASP A 334 9.46 0.75 26.86
#